data_AF-A0A1F8TL65-F1
#
_entry.id   AF-A0A1F8TL65-F1
#
_cell.length_a   1.000
_cell.length_b   1.000
_cell.length_c   1.000
_cell.angle_alpha   90.00
_cell.angle_beta   90.00
_cell.angle_gamma   90.00
#
_symmetry.space_group_name_H-M   'P 1'
#
loop_
_entity.id
_entity.type
_entity.pdbx_description
1 polymer ?
#
loop_
_entity_poly.entity_id
_entity_poly.type
_entity_poly.pdbx_seq_one_letter_code
_entity_poly.pdbx_strand_id
1 'polypeptide(L)'
;MKTIFSLINVVIAIAAGALVFLGYVFPDLLGDMRAILLQWAIILAAFALLVGILNLMQAHWRKVTTKQPKAVYSLVVLASLVATLLVTALSGPAGKWSLWIYNNLQVPIEISLLAVLAIVLAYAAARLMRRRMTWYTGMFLVTVLLVLLSTAPLYLIGEVSLLNSLHSLIVDILAVAGARGLLLGVALGTIAAGLRVLMGADRPYGG
;
A
#
# COMPACT_ATOMS: atom_id res chain seq x y z
N MET A 1 -17.32 23.21 -26.80
CA MET A 1 -16.92 21.85 -27.25
C MET A 1 -16.24 21.01 -26.17
N LYS A 2 -15.33 21.55 -25.33
CA LYS A 2 -14.65 20.77 -24.26
C LYS A 2 -15.60 20.12 -23.23
N THR A 3 -16.76 20.73 -22.97
CA THR A 3 -17.75 20.25 -21.98
C THR A 3 -18.54 19.02 -22.42
N ILE A 4 -18.87 18.91 -23.71
CA ILE A 4 -19.68 17.80 -24.25
C ILE A 4 -18.90 16.47 -24.19
N PHE A 5 -17.61 16.50 -24.57
CA PHE A 5 -16.75 15.32 -24.49
C PHE A 5 -16.52 14.84 -23.04
N SER A 6 -16.42 15.77 -22.09
CA SER A 6 -16.30 15.44 -20.67
C SER A 6 -17.55 14.72 -20.13
N LEU A 7 -18.75 15.19 -20.52
CA LEU A 7 -20.01 14.55 -20.15
C LEU A 7 -20.12 13.12 -20.70
N ILE A 8 -19.75 12.91 -21.96
CA ILE A 8 -19.76 11.58 -22.59
C ILE A 8 -18.83 10.62 -21.83
N ASN A 9 -17.62 11.05 -21.50
CA ASN A 9 -16.67 10.22 -20.76
C ASN A 9 -17.18 9.83 -19.37
N VAL A 10 -17.86 10.75 -18.69
CA VAL A 10 -18.48 10.47 -17.38
C VAL A 10 -19.61 9.46 -17.53
N VAL A 11 -20.49 9.62 -18.52
CA VAL A 11 -21.58 8.66 -18.77
C VAL A 11 -21.03 7.27 -19.07
N ILE A 12 -19.98 7.16 -19.89
CA ILE A 12 -19.33 5.88 -20.20
C ILE A 12 -18.74 5.26 -18.93
N ALA A 13 -18.03 6.04 -18.11
CA ALA A 13 -17.43 5.54 -16.88
C ALA A 13 -18.47 5.03 -15.88
N ILE A 14 -19.56 5.79 -15.70
CA ILE A 14 -20.67 5.40 -14.83
C ILE A 14 -21.35 4.13 -15.36
N ALA A 15 -21.67 4.08 -16.67
CA ALA A 15 -22.33 2.93 -17.27
C ALA A 15 -21.47 1.67 -17.19
N ALA A 16 -20.17 1.76 -17.51
CA ALA A 16 -19.25 0.64 -17.44
C ALA A 16 -19.13 0.10 -16.01
N GLY A 17 -18.94 0.97 -15.02
CA GLY A 17 -18.80 0.53 -13.64
C GLY A 17 -20.12 0.06 -13.02
N ALA A 18 -21.27 0.64 -13.40
CA ALA A 18 -22.59 0.12 -13.03
C ALA A 18 -22.84 -1.27 -13.63
N LEU A 19 -22.43 -1.51 -14.89
CA LEU A 19 -22.55 -2.82 -15.54
C LEU A 19 -21.69 -3.87 -14.83
N VAL A 20 -20.44 -3.53 -14.49
CA VAL A 20 -19.55 -4.43 -13.72
C VAL A 20 -20.17 -4.75 -12.36
N PHE A 21 -20.71 -3.75 -11.66
CA PHE A 21 -21.38 -3.94 -10.37
C PHE A 21 -22.61 -4.86 -10.50
N LEU A 22 -23.50 -4.58 -11.46
CA LEU A 22 -24.66 -5.42 -11.72
C LEU A 22 -24.28 -6.84 -12.14
N GLY A 23 -23.16 -7.02 -12.83
CA GLY A 23 -22.61 -8.34 -13.15
C GLY A 23 -22.10 -9.14 -11.95
N TYR A 24 -21.83 -8.51 -10.81
CA TYR A 24 -21.62 -9.23 -9.55
C TYR A 24 -22.95 -9.63 -8.88
N VAL A 25 -23.99 -8.81 -9.02
CA VAL A 25 -25.32 -9.07 -8.43
C VAL A 25 -26.11 -10.11 -9.22
N PHE A 26 -26.05 -10.08 -10.55
CA PHE A 26 -26.78 -10.96 -11.48
C PHE A 26 -25.81 -11.74 -12.39
N PRO A 27 -25.07 -12.72 -11.84
CA PRO A 27 -24.02 -13.42 -12.58
C PRO A 27 -24.55 -14.19 -13.80
N ASP A 28 -25.75 -14.77 -13.72
CA ASP A 28 -26.32 -15.57 -14.82
C ASP A 28 -26.69 -14.74 -16.05
N LEU A 29 -26.97 -13.43 -15.88
CA LEU A 29 -27.37 -12.53 -16.95
C LEU A 29 -26.22 -11.66 -17.47
N LEU A 30 -25.35 -11.20 -16.56
CA LEU A 30 -24.34 -10.18 -16.84
C LEU A 30 -22.90 -10.63 -16.54
N GLY A 31 -22.70 -11.89 -16.12
CA GLY A 31 -21.40 -12.43 -15.75
C GLY A 31 -20.37 -12.38 -16.89
N ASP A 32 -20.78 -12.72 -18.11
CA ASP A 32 -19.92 -12.68 -19.30
C ASP A 32 -19.52 -11.25 -19.67
N MET A 33 -20.49 -10.31 -19.65
CA MET A 33 -20.20 -8.90 -19.92
C MET A 33 -19.25 -8.32 -18.88
N ARG A 34 -19.43 -8.64 -17.59
CA ARG A 34 -18.51 -8.27 -16.52
C ARG A 34 -17.11 -8.83 -16.79
N ALA A 35 -16.99 -10.10 -17.19
CA ALA A 35 -15.70 -10.71 -17.48
C ALA A 35 -14.96 -10.01 -18.62
N ILE A 36 -15.68 -9.66 -19.70
CA ILE A 36 -15.11 -8.91 -20.84
C ILE A 36 -14.65 -7.51 -20.40
N LEU A 37 -15.48 -6.78 -19.66
CA LEU A 37 -15.13 -5.43 -19.18
C LEU A 37 -13.94 -5.47 -18.21
N LEU A 38 -13.88 -6.45 -17.31
CA LEU A 38 -12.74 -6.64 -16.42
C LEU A 38 -11.47 -7.02 -17.18
N GLN A 39 -11.58 -7.85 -18.22
CA GLN A 39 -10.44 -8.17 -19.08
C GLN A 39 -9.90 -6.93 -19.78
N TRP A 40 -10.77 -6.07 -20.34
CA TRP A 40 -10.36 -4.80 -20.91
C TRP A 40 -9.72 -3.88 -19.86
N ALA A 41 -10.29 -3.80 -18.66
CA ALA A 41 -9.73 -3.02 -17.57
C ALA A 41 -8.33 -3.52 -17.17
N ILE A 42 -8.10 -4.84 -17.10
CA ILE A 42 -6.80 -5.43 -16.80
C ILE A 42 -5.78 -5.11 -17.90
N ILE A 43 -6.17 -5.23 -19.17
CA ILE A 43 -5.30 -4.87 -20.30
C ILE A 43 -4.92 -3.39 -20.23
N LEU A 44 -5.90 -2.51 -20.03
CA LEU A 44 -5.67 -1.07 -19.88
C LEU A 44 -4.80 -0.74 -18.66
N ALA A 45 -5.00 -1.44 -17.54
CA ALA A 45 -4.16 -1.28 -16.34
C ALA A 45 -2.71 -1.69 -16.59
N ALA A 46 -2.48 -2.77 -17.35
CA ALA A 46 -1.13 -3.18 -17.75
C ALA A 46 -0.45 -2.12 -18.63
N PHE A 47 -1.16 -1.55 -19.61
CA PHE A 47 -0.63 -0.44 -20.41
C PHE A 47 -0.41 0.83 -19.57
N ALA A 48 -1.31 1.16 -18.65
CA ALA A 48 -1.17 2.30 -17.75
C ALA A 48 0.08 2.15 -16.86
N LEU A 49 0.37 0.93 -16.40
CA LEU A 49 1.59 0.63 -15.66
C LEU A 49 2.85 0.86 -16.53
N LEU A 50 2.83 0.42 -17.79
CA LEU A 50 3.92 0.71 -18.73
C LEU A 50 4.12 2.22 -18.94
N VAL A 51 3.03 2.96 -19.14
CA VAL A 51 3.07 4.43 -19.25
C VAL A 51 3.64 5.05 -17.97
N GLY A 52 3.28 4.53 -16.80
CA GLY A 52 3.82 4.95 -15.50
C GLY A 52 5.34 4.74 -15.41
N ILE A 53 5.84 3.57 -15.82
CA ILE A 53 7.28 3.27 -15.88
C ILE A 53 7.99 4.21 -16.85
N LEU A 54 7.44 4.41 -18.05
CA LEU A 54 8.01 5.31 -19.05
C LEU A 54 8.05 6.76 -18.55
N ASN A 55 7.00 7.21 -17.85
CA ASN A 55 6.95 8.54 -17.25
C ASN A 55 8.00 8.70 -16.14
N LEU A 56 8.16 7.69 -15.27
CA LEU A 56 9.21 7.68 -14.25
C LEU A 56 10.60 7.77 -14.90
N MET A 57 10.84 6.94 -15.92
CA MET A 57 12.09 6.92 -16.68
C MET A 57 12.35 8.28 -17.34
N GLN A 58 11.35 8.86 -18.01
CA GLN A 58 11.48 10.17 -18.67
C GLN A 58 11.75 11.29 -17.66
N ALA A 59 11.07 11.30 -16.53
CA ALA A 59 11.25 12.31 -15.48
C ALA A 59 12.67 12.27 -14.89
N HIS A 60 13.18 11.08 -14.58
CA HIS A 60 14.52 10.92 -14.05
C HIS A 60 15.60 11.11 -15.11
N TRP A 61 15.37 10.66 -16.35
CA TRP A 61 16.29 10.87 -17.47
C TRP A 61 16.48 12.36 -17.74
N ARG A 62 15.37 13.12 -17.84
CA ARG A 62 15.41 14.58 -17.99
C ARG A 62 16.17 15.24 -16.86
N LYS A 63 15.98 14.78 -15.61
CA LYS A 63 16.69 15.32 -14.44
C LYS A 63 18.21 15.11 -14.54
N VAL A 64 18.64 13.97 -15.06
CA VAL A 64 20.05 13.66 -15.30
C VAL A 64 20.63 14.49 -16.45
N THR A 65 19.97 14.54 -17.60
CA THR A 65 20.48 15.26 -18.79
C THR A 65 20.53 16.77 -18.59
N THR A 66 19.58 17.33 -17.83
CA THR A 66 19.55 18.76 -17.47
C THR A 66 20.41 19.12 -16.25
N LYS A 67 21.22 18.18 -15.74
CA LYS A 67 22.15 18.36 -14.61
C LYS A 67 21.52 19.03 -13.38
N GLN A 68 20.27 18.67 -13.07
CA GLN A 68 19.57 19.22 -11.91
C GLN A 68 20.24 18.81 -10.60
N PRO A 69 20.03 19.58 -9.51
CA PRO A 69 20.54 19.19 -8.20
C PRO A 69 20.02 17.78 -7.84
N LYS A 70 20.90 16.98 -7.21
CA LYS A 70 20.61 15.59 -6.82
C LYS A 70 20.38 14.63 -8.02
N ALA A 71 20.90 14.93 -9.21
CA ALA A 71 20.82 14.06 -10.39
C ALA A 71 21.45 12.67 -10.19
N VAL A 72 22.48 12.54 -9.35
CA VAL A 72 23.11 11.25 -9.02
C VAL A 72 22.09 10.24 -8.50
N TYR A 73 21.17 10.66 -7.62
CA TYR A 73 20.12 9.75 -7.13
C TYR A 73 19.14 9.33 -8.24
N SER A 74 18.95 10.16 -9.27
CA SER A 74 18.13 9.79 -10.43
C SER A 74 18.82 8.75 -11.31
N LEU A 75 20.16 8.79 -11.41
CA LEU A 75 20.91 7.72 -12.06
C LEU A 75 20.74 6.39 -11.32
N VAL A 76 20.77 6.40 -9.98
CA VAL A 76 20.55 5.19 -9.17
C VAL A 76 19.16 4.61 -9.43
N VAL A 77 18.11 5.44 -9.49
CA VAL A 77 16.73 5.00 -9.80
C VAL A 77 16.64 4.39 -11.20
N LEU A 78 17.25 5.02 -12.20
CA LEU A 78 17.23 4.50 -13.57
C LEU A 78 17.99 3.16 -13.67
N ALA A 79 19.16 3.07 -13.02
CA ALA A 79 19.95 1.84 -13.00
C ALA A 79 19.22 0.71 -12.27
N SER A 80 18.58 0.99 -11.13
CA SER A 80 17.83 -0.02 -10.37
C SER A 80 16.57 -0.47 -11.11
N LEU A 81 15.88 0.44 -11.80
CA LEU A 81 14.74 0.12 -12.67
C LEU A 81 15.14 -0.88 -13.75
N VAL A 82 16.20 -0.57 -14.51
CA VAL A 82 16.69 -1.43 -15.59
C VAL A 82 17.18 -2.77 -15.05
N ALA A 83 17.97 -2.77 -13.96
CA ALA A 83 18.47 -3.98 -13.34
C ALA A 83 17.32 -4.90 -12.86
N THR A 84 16.31 -4.34 -12.19
CA THR A 84 15.18 -5.11 -11.68
C THR A 84 14.33 -5.69 -12.80
N LEU A 85 14.08 -4.90 -13.87
CA LEU A 85 13.36 -5.36 -15.05
C LEU A 85 14.10 -6.51 -15.75
N LEU A 86 15.41 -6.37 -15.97
CA LEU A 86 16.21 -7.41 -16.61
C LEU A 86 16.27 -8.69 -15.77
N VAL A 87 16.54 -8.57 -14.47
CA VAL A 87 16.59 -9.74 -13.57
C VAL A 87 15.26 -10.47 -13.55
N THR A 88 14.14 -9.73 -13.46
CA THR A 88 12.80 -10.30 -13.40
C THR A 88 12.35 -10.88 -14.73
N ALA A 89 12.72 -10.25 -15.85
CA ALA A 89 12.42 -10.78 -17.19
C ALA A 89 13.18 -12.09 -17.47
N LEU A 90 14.44 -12.21 -17.01
CA LEU A 90 15.27 -13.39 -17.24
C LEU A 90 14.99 -14.54 -16.26
N SER A 91 14.77 -14.22 -14.98
CA SER A 91 14.61 -15.22 -13.92
C SER A 91 13.13 -15.58 -13.66
N GLY A 92 12.21 -14.78 -14.16
CA GLY A 92 10.79 -14.82 -13.82
C GLY A 92 10.49 -14.16 -12.45
N PRO A 93 9.21 -13.82 -12.17
CA PRO A 93 8.83 -13.10 -10.95
C PRO A 93 9.19 -13.80 -9.63
N ALA A 94 9.16 -15.14 -9.62
CA ALA A 94 9.53 -15.97 -8.47
C ALA A 94 10.90 -16.64 -8.65
N GLY A 95 11.72 -16.15 -9.58
CA GLY A 95 13.06 -16.68 -9.81
C GLY A 95 14.01 -16.40 -8.65
N LYS A 96 15.06 -17.23 -8.53
CA LYS A 96 16.08 -17.10 -7.46
C LYS A 96 16.62 -15.67 -7.33
N TRP A 97 16.96 -15.02 -8.45
CA TRP A 97 17.53 -13.68 -8.44
C TRP A 97 16.49 -12.58 -8.15
N SER A 98 15.26 -12.75 -8.60
CA SER A 98 14.15 -11.84 -8.26
C SER A 98 13.83 -11.91 -6.77
N LEU A 99 13.76 -13.12 -6.20
CA LEU A 99 13.59 -13.31 -4.77
C LEU A 99 14.79 -12.81 -3.97
N TRP A 100 16.01 -12.91 -4.50
CA TRP A 100 17.18 -12.34 -3.86
C TRP A 100 17.07 -10.81 -3.75
N ILE A 101 16.68 -10.12 -4.83
CA ILE A 101 16.40 -8.67 -4.81
C ILE A 101 15.31 -8.36 -3.78
N TYR A 102 14.20 -9.09 -3.79
CA TYR A 102 13.10 -8.89 -2.86
C TYR A 102 13.55 -9.04 -1.39
N ASN A 103 14.19 -10.15 -1.05
CA ASN A 103 14.59 -10.46 0.33
C ASN A 103 15.76 -9.63 0.85
N ASN A 104 16.65 -9.14 -0.02
CA ASN A 104 17.86 -8.40 0.38
C ASN A 104 17.77 -6.89 0.16
N LEU A 105 16.82 -6.40 -0.64
CA LEU A 105 16.61 -4.97 -0.87
C LEU A 105 15.24 -4.51 -0.39
N GLN A 106 14.16 -5.11 -0.88
CA GLN A 106 12.81 -4.65 -0.53
C GLN A 106 12.48 -4.91 0.94
N VAL A 107 12.61 -6.14 1.41
CA VAL A 107 12.27 -6.52 2.80
C VAL A 107 13.10 -5.72 3.84
N PRO A 108 14.43 -5.54 3.69
CA PRO A 108 15.19 -4.73 4.65
C PRO A 108 14.82 -3.25 4.65
N ILE A 109 14.43 -2.67 3.51
CA ILE A 109 13.92 -1.29 3.45
C ILE A 109 12.61 -1.17 4.23
N GLU A 110 11.69 -2.13 4.06
CA GLU A 110 10.45 -2.19 4.82
C GLU A 110 10.72 -2.29 6.33
N ILE A 111 11.62 -3.18 6.75
CA ILE A 111 12.04 -3.33 8.16
C ILE A 111 12.68 -2.04 8.69
N SER A 112 13.49 -1.35 7.89
CA SER A 112 14.13 -0.09 8.31
C SER A 112 13.10 1.02 8.56
N LEU A 113 12.08 1.12 7.71
CA LEU A 113 10.97 2.06 7.90
C LEU A 113 10.16 1.71 9.16
N LEU A 114 9.90 0.43 9.40
CA LEU A 114 9.25 -0.05 10.63
C LEU A 114 10.11 0.23 11.88
N ALA A 115 11.44 0.10 11.79
CA ALA A 115 12.35 0.42 12.88
C ALA A 115 12.32 1.92 13.21
N VAL A 116 12.33 2.80 12.20
CA VAL A 116 12.17 4.25 12.40
C VAL A 116 10.83 4.55 13.06
N LEU A 117 9.74 3.92 12.60
CA LEU A 117 8.42 4.06 13.22
C LEU A 117 8.45 3.66 14.69
N ALA A 118 9.07 2.54 15.04
CA ALA A 118 9.20 2.07 16.42
C ALA A 118 9.94 3.09 17.31
N ILE A 119 11.05 3.65 16.82
CA ILE A 119 11.80 4.70 17.54
C ILE A 119 10.95 5.96 17.73
N VAL A 120 10.23 6.39 16.69
CA VAL A 120 9.33 7.55 16.75
C VAL A 120 8.21 7.32 17.78
N LEU A 121 7.63 6.12 17.82
CA LEU A 121 6.60 5.75 18.79
C LEU A 121 7.16 5.72 20.22
N ALA A 122 8.36 5.17 20.43
CA ALA A 122 9.02 5.18 21.73
C ALA A 122 9.32 6.61 22.21
N TYR A 123 9.82 7.48 21.33
CA TYR A 123 10.02 8.89 21.65
C TYR A 123 8.70 9.60 21.96
N ALA A 124 7.65 9.35 21.18
CA ALA A 124 6.32 9.89 21.41
C ALA A 124 5.77 9.45 22.78
N ALA A 125 5.95 8.18 23.16
CA ALA A 125 5.58 7.65 24.46
C ALA A 125 6.33 8.36 25.61
N ALA A 126 7.65 8.52 25.47
CA ALA A 126 8.47 9.25 26.44
C ALA A 126 8.07 10.73 26.55
N ARG A 127 7.70 11.37 25.43
CA ARG A 127 7.16 12.74 25.41
C ARG A 127 5.79 12.80 26.07
N LEU A 128 4.94 11.79 25.89
CA LEU A 128 3.60 11.72 26.45
C LEU A 128 3.63 11.56 27.98
N MET A 129 4.59 10.80 28.53
CA MET A 129 4.83 10.67 29.98
C MET A 129 5.19 11.99 30.66
N ARG A 130 5.83 12.92 29.95
CA ARG A 130 6.20 14.24 30.49
C ARG A 130 5.05 15.25 30.51
N ARG A 131 3.90 14.91 29.91
CA ARG A 131 2.68 15.73 30.00
C ARG A 131 1.81 15.25 31.17
N ARG A 132 0.82 16.05 31.57
CA ARG A 132 -0.12 15.67 32.63
C ARG A 132 -0.76 14.31 32.29
N MET A 133 -0.73 13.39 33.26
CA MET A 133 -1.25 12.04 33.08
C MET A 133 -2.77 12.10 32.91
N THR A 134 -3.24 11.91 31.68
CA THR A 134 -4.67 11.72 31.39
C THR A 134 -4.98 10.22 31.37
N TRP A 135 -6.26 9.86 31.49
CA TRP A 135 -6.69 8.46 31.41
C TRP A 135 -6.19 7.76 30.12
N TYR A 136 -6.27 8.47 28.98
CA TYR A 136 -5.80 7.98 27.68
C TYR A 136 -4.28 7.75 27.66
N THR A 137 -3.51 8.65 28.27
CA THR A 137 -2.05 8.49 28.41
C THR A 137 -1.69 7.25 29.22
N GLY A 138 -2.42 7.02 30.33
CA GLY A 138 -2.22 5.85 31.18
C GLY A 138 -2.48 4.54 30.44
N MET A 139 -3.61 4.44 29.73
CA MET A 139 -3.93 3.25 28.93
C MET A 139 -2.87 2.96 27.86
N PHE A 140 -2.46 4.00 27.12
CA PHE A 140 -1.42 3.86 26.09
C PHE A 140 -0.10 3.34 26.68
N LEU A 141 0.34 3.89 27.81
CA LEU A 141 1.58 3.48 28.46
C LEU A 141 1.53 2.04 28.96
N VAL A 142 0.42 1.64 29.59
CA VAL A 142 0.23 0.25 30.03
C VAL A 142 0.28 -0.70 28.84
N THR A 143 -0.43 -0.40 27.75
CA THR A 143 -0.40 -1.24 26.55
C THR A 143 1.01 -1.34 25.96
N VAL A 144 1.72 -0.23 25.81
CA VAL A 144 3.11 -0.24 25.29
C VAL A 144 4.02 -1.07 26.19
N LEU A 145 3.92 -0.92 27.51
CA LEU A 145 4.76 -1.64 28.45
C LEU A 145 4.46 -3.14 28.45
N LEU A 146 3.18 -3.53 28.36
CA LEU A 146 2.78 -4.93 28.20
C LEU A 146 3.28 -5.53 26.90
N VAL A 147 3.18 -4.80 25.77
CA VAL A 147 3.69 -5.26 24.48
C VAL A 147 5.21 -5.45 24.55
N LEU A 148 5.95 -4.43 25.01
CA LEU A 148 7.41 -4.52 25.11
C LEU A 148 7.85 -5.67 26.00
N LEU A 149 7.20 -5.87 27.16
CA LEU A 149 7.50 -6.96 28.07
C LEU A 149 7.15 -8.34 27.47
N SER A 150 6.06 -8.43 26.69
CA SER A 150 5.66 -9.67 26.01
C SER A 150 6.58 -10.05 24.85
N THR A 151 7.23 -9.07 24.22
CA THR A 151 8.16 -9.30 23.09
C THR A 151 9.61 -9.49 23.52
N ALA A 152 9.96 -9.14 24.77
CA ALA A 152 11.33 -9.22 25.26
C ALA A 152 11.73 -10.69 25.49
N PRO A 153 12.81 -11.19 24.87
CA PRO A 153 13.29 -12.53 25.16
C PRO A 153 13.94 -12.53 26.56
N LEU A 154 13.19 -12.99 27.56
CA LEU A 154 13.64 -13.08 28.96
C LEU A 154 14.50 -14.33 29.15
N TYR A 155 15.72 -14.30 28.59
CA TYR A 155 16.68 -15.40 28.64
C TYR A 155 17.05 -15.87 30.06
N LEU A 156 16.82 -15.04 31.09
CA LEU A 156 17.18 -15.34 32.49
C LEU A 156 16.10 -16.09 33.29
N ILE A 157 14.83 -16.12 32.85
CA ILE A 157 13.70 -16.53 33.71
C ILE A 157 12.99 -17.80 33.17
N GLY A 158 13.37 -18.27 31.98
CA GLY A 158 12.65 -19.35 31.29
C GLY A 158 11.30 -18.89 30.73
N GLU A 159 10.65 -19.74 29.94
CA GLU A 159 9.36 -19.41 29.32
C GLU A 159 8.25 -19.26 30.37
N VAL A 160 7.86 -18.01 30.64
CA VAL A 160 6.73 -17.72 31.52
C VAL A 160 5.44 -17.83 30.69
N SER A 161 4.67 -18.90 30.90
CA SER A 161 3.40 -19.17 30.19
C SER A 161 2.41 -17.99 30.15
N LEU A 162 2.39 -17.18 31.22
CA LEU A 162 1.56 -15.97 31.30
C LEU A 162 2.00 -14.89 30.29
N LEU A 163 3.30 -14.71 30.06
CA LEU A 163 3.80 -13.71 29.10
C LEU A 163 3.53 -14.13 27.65
N ASN A 164 3.66 -15.42 27.33
CA ASN A 164 3.30 -15.96 26.01
C ASN A 164 1.80 -15.81 25.74
N SER A 165 0.96 -16.04 26.75
CA SER A 165 -0.49 -15.83 26.64
C SER A 165 -0.84 -14.36 26.39
N LEU A 166 -0.16 -13.42 27.06
CA LEU A 166 -0.33 -11.99 26.82
C LEU A 166 0.18 -11.56 25.43
N HIS A 167 1.31 -12.10 24.97
CA HIS A 167 1.83 -11.86 23.62
C HIS A 167 0.79 -12.27 22.57
N SER A 168 0.28 -13.49 22.64
CA SER A 168 -0.71 -13.98 21.67
C SER A 168 -2.00 -13.16 21.66
N LEU A 169 -2.48 -12.71 22.83
CA LEU A 169 -3.66 -11.86 22.90
C LEU A 169 -3.42 -10.47 22.30
N ILE A 170 -2.29 -9.83 22.62
CA ILE A 170 -2.08 -8.43 22.24
C ILE A 170 -1.52 -8.32 20.82
N VAL A 171 -0.49 -9.10 20.48
CA VAL A 171 0.20 -9.02 19.19
C VAL A 171 -0.58 -9.82 18.14
N ASP A 172 -0.82 -11.10 18.37
CA ASP A 172 -1.36 -11.98 17.34
C ASP A 172 -2.86 -11.78 17.09
N ILE A 173 -3.61 -11.31 18.09
CA ILE A 173 -5.04 -10.99 17.95
C ILE A 173 -5.25 -9.48 17.77
N LEU A 174 -4.90 -8.66 18.76
CA LEU A 174 -5.30 -7.24 18.76
C LEU A 174 -4.56 -6.40 17.71
N ALA A 175 -3.23 -6.54 17.61
CA ALA A 175 -2.44 -5.78 16.63
C ALA A 175 -2.72 -6.25 15.20
N VAL A 176 -2.85 -7.57 14.98
CA VAL A 176 -3.28 -8.11 13.68
C VAL A 176 -4.70 -7.66 13.33
N ALA A 177 -5.62 -7.58 14.29
CA ALA A 177 -6.96 -7.02 14.06
C ALA A 177 -6.89 -5.55 13.64
N GLY A 178 -6.01 -4.75 14.26
CA GLY A 178 -5.73 -3.37 13.85
C GLY A 178 -5.18 -3.28 12.42
N ALA A 179 -4.20 -4.12 12.07
CA ALA A 179 -3.63 -4.17 10.72
C ALA A 179 -4.68 -4.56 9.67
N ARG A 180 -5.53 -5.55 9.97
CA ARG A 180 -6.66 -5.93 9.12
C ARG A 180 -7.68 -4.79 9.03
N GLY A 181 -7.96 -4.09 10.12
CA GLY A 181 -8.81 -2.90 10.15
C GLY A 181 -8.29 -1.79 9.22
N LEU A 182 -6.98 -1.56 9.19
CA LEU A 182 -6.35 -0.62 8.26
C LEU A 182 -6.52 -1.09 6.81
N LEU A 183 -6.30 -2.38 6.52
CA LEU A 183 -6.50 -2.93 5.17
C LEU A 183 -7.96 -2.79 4.71
N LEU A 184 -8.91 -3.07 5.60
CA LEU A 184 -10.34 -2.86 5.34
C LEU A 184 -10.66 -1.38 5.14
N GLY A 185 -10.06 -0.48 5.92
CA GLY A 185 -10.19 0.96 5.77
C GLY A 185 -9.67 1.45 4.42
N VAL A 186 -8.51 0.97 3.98
CA VAL A 186 -7.96 1.26 2.64
C VAL A 186 -8.90 0.72 1.55
N ALA A 187 -9.37 -0.52 1.69
CA ALA A 187 -10.32 -1.10 0.73
C ALA A 187 -11.61 -0.27 0.64
N LEU A 188 -12.22 0.07 1.77
CA LEU A 188 -13.40 0.93 1.82
C LEU A 188 -13.14 2.33 1.25
N GLY A 189 -11.97 2.91 1.50
CA GLY A 189 -11.54 4.18 0.91
C GLY A 189 -11.45 4.11 -0.62
N THR A 190 -10.89 3.03 -1.17
CA THR A 190 -10.85 2.82 -2.63
C THR A 190 -12.24 2.60 -3.23
N ILE A 191 -13.12 1.88 -2.54
CA ILE A 191 -14.52 1.69 -2.95
C ILE A 191 -15.26 3.02 -2.91
N ALA A 192 -15.09 3.83 -1.87
CA ALA A 192 -15.71 5.14 -1.75
C ALA A 192 -15.26 6.10 -2.86
N ALA A 193 -13.97 6.09 -3.22
CA ALA A 193 -13.46 6.83 -4.37
C ALA A 193 -14.11 6.34 -5.68
N GLY A 194 -14.21 5.02 -5.89
CA GLY A 194 -14.90 4.45 -7.03
C GLY A 194 -16.38 4.85 -7.09
N LEU A 195 -17.10 4.78 -5.97
CA LEU A 195 -18.51 5.15 -5.87
C LEU A 195 -18.73 6.64 -6.16
N ARG A 196 -17.84 7.52 -5.69
CA ARG A 196 -17.91 8.96 -6.02
C ARG A 196 -17.80 9.20 -7.53
N VAL A 197 -16.97 8.43 -8.23
CA VAL A 197 -16.90 8.47 -9.70
C VAL A 197 -18.19 7.92 -10.32
N LEU A 198 -18.73 6.82 -9.82
CA LEU A 198 -20.00 6.22 -10.30
C LEU A 198 -21.22 7.12 -10.09
N MET A 199 -21.25 7.89 -9.02
CA MET A 199 -22.31 8.87 -8.75
C MET A 199 -22.08 10.19 -9.51
N GLY A 200 -20.98 10.31 -10.26
CA GLY A 200 -20.63 11.52 -11.01
C GLY A 200 -20.22 12.71 -10.13
N ALA A 201 -19.97 12.47 -8.83
CA ALA A 201 -19.49 13.48 -7.89
C ALA A 201 -18.05 13.89 -8.19
N ASP A 202 -17.21 12.91 -8.56
CA ASP A 202 -15.85 13.15 -9.06
C ASP A 202 -15.79 12.91 -10.57
N ARG A 203 -15.19 13.84 -11.31
CA ARG A 203 -15.06 13.80 -12.77
C ARG A 203 -13.60 13.82 -13.20
N PRO A 204 -12.83 12.74 -13.01
CA PRO A 204 -11.39 12.72 -13.31
C PRO A 204 -11.06 12.97 -14.79
N TYR A 205 -12.03 12.80 -15.69
CA TYR A 205 -11.88 12.95 -17.14
C TYR A 205 -12.27 14.33 -17.67
N GLY A 206 -12.81 15.22 -16.81
CA GLY A 206 -13.10 16.61 -17.14
C GLY A 206 -12.13 17.50 -16.37
N GLY A 207 -11.12 18.02 -17.05
CA GLY A 207 -10.22 19.03 -16.47
C GLY A 207 -10.97 20.27 -15.99
#